data_AF-C0ESX4-F1
#
_entry.id   AF-C0ESX4-F1
#
_cell.length_a   1.000
_cell.length_b   1.000
_cell.length_c   1.000
_cell.angle_alpha   90.00
_cell.angle_beta   90.00
_cell.angle_gamma   90.00
#
_symmetry.space_group_name_H-M   'P 1'
#
loop_
_entity.id
_entity.type
_entity.pdbx_description
1 polymer ?
#
loop_
_entity_poly.entity_id
_entity_poly.type
_entity_poly.pdbx_seq_one_letter_code
_entity_poly.pdbx_strand_id
1 'polypeptide(L)' 'MSLEYYICVIGTNEACSFENGYTQICDIIYEEKYRYIFQCAKASRDFEAFMKLAI' A
#
# COMPACT_ATOMS: atom_id res chain seq x y z
N MET A 1 17.08 13.42 -9.86
CA MET A 1 15.68 13.30 -9.42
C MET A 1 15.68 12.90 -7.96
N SER A 2 14.94 13.61 -7.10
CA SER A 2 14.86 13.32 -5.66
C SER A 2 13.62 12.48 -5.34
N LEU A 3 13.56 11.91 -4.13
CA LEU A 3 12.39 11.19 -3.64
C LEU A 3 11.15 12.10 -3.58
N GLU A 4 11.31 13.38 -3.21
CA GLU A 4 10.18 14.32 -3.21
C GLU A 4 9.61 14.52 -4.61
N TYR A 5 10.47 14.58 -5.64
CA TYR A 5 10.03 14.66 -7.02
C TYR A 5 9.21 13.44 -7.45
N TYR A 6 9.61 12.23 -7.05
CA TYR A 6 8.83 11.02 -7.32
C TYR A 6 7.47 11.06 -6.63
N ILE A 7 7.44 11.44 -5.35
CA ILE A 7 6.20 11.56 -4.57
C ILE A 7 5.21 12.51 -5.28
N CYS A 8 5.68 13.63 -5.80
CA CYS A 8 4.86 14.59 -6.52
C CYS A 8 4.35 14.09 -7.89
N VAL A 9 4.81 12.97 -8.45
CA VAL A 9 4.46 12.54 -9.83
C VAL A 9 3.75 11.16 -9.85
N ILE A 10 3.55 10.54 -8.68
CA ILE A 10 2.96 9.20 -8.55
C ILE A 10 1.45 9.21 -8.89
N GLY A 11 0.99 8.11 -9.51
CA GLY A 11 -0.44 7.76 -9.65
C GLY A 11 -1.11 8.32 -10.91
N THR A 12 -0.77 9.55 -11.32
CA THR A 12 -1.43 10.22 -12.47
C THR A 12 -0.46 10.70 -13.56
N ASN A 13 0.86 10.53 -13.37
CA ASN A 13 1.91 11.15 -14.22
C ASN A 13 1.82 12.68 -14.32
N GLU A 14 1.07 13.31 -13.42
CA GLU A 14 0.97 14.77 -13.29
C GLU A 14 1.64 15.21 -11.99
N ALA A 15 2.24 16.39 -11.99
CA ALA A 15 2.87 16.95 -10.80
C ALA A 15 1.78 17.43 -9.81
N CYS A 16 1.77 16.86 -8.61
CA CYS A 16 0.95 17.27 -7.47
C CYS A 16 1.81 17.87 -6.35
N SER A 17 1.19 18.37 -5.28
CA SER A 17 1.92 18.81 -4.10
C SER A 17 2.53 17.60 -3.37
N PHE A 18 3.62 17.83 -2.63
CA PHE A 18 4.26 16.78 -1.84
C PHE A 18 3.28 16.14 -0.85
N GLU A 19 2.46 16.94 -0.17
CA GLU A 19 1.45 16.46 0.79
C GLU A 19 0.42 15.53 0.14
N ASN A 20 -0.06 15.90 -1.05
CA ASN A 20 -1.02 15.10 -1.79
C ASN A 20 -0.39 13.80 -2.29
N GLY A 21 0.80 13.88 -2.89
CA GLY A 21 1.54 12.70 -3.36
C GLY A 21 1.92 11.75 -2.24
N TYR A 22 2.31 12.29 -1.08
CA TYR A 22 2.63 11.50 0.11
C TYR A 22 1.39 10.75 0.62
N THR A 23 0.26 11.45 0.73
CA THR A 23 -1.02 10.84 1.14
C THR A 23 -1.43 9.72 0.18
N GLN A 24 -1.36 9.96 -1.13
CA GLN A 24 -1.67 8.96 -2.16
C GLN A 24 -0.77 7.72 -2.06
N ILE A 25 0.53 7.90 -1.83
CA ILE A 25 1.45 6.78 -1.63
C ILE A 25 1.11 6.00 -0.37
N CYS A 26 0.78 6.69 0.73
CA CYS A 26 0.34 6.03 1.95
C CYS A 26 -0.93 5.20 1.72
N ASP A 27 -1.90 5.74 0.99
CA ASP A 27 -3.14 5.04 0.65
C ASP A 27 -2.87 3.80 -0.22
N ILE A 28 -2.03 3.93 -1.27
CA ILE A 28 -1.63 2.80 -2.12
C ILE A 28 -0.93 1.71 -1.30
N ILE A 29 0.02 2.08 -0.44
CA ILE A 29 0.73 1.12 0.43
C ILE A 29 -0.25 0.43 1.38
N TYR A 30 -1.20 1.18 1.92
CA TYR A 30 -2.22 0.64 2.80
C TYR A 30 -3.08 -0.39 2.06
N GLU A 31 -3.62 -0.03 0.90
CA GLU A 31 -4.43 -0.94 0.07
C GLU A 31 -3.65 -2.20 -0.35
N GLU A 32 -2.41 -2.05 -0.83
CA GLU A 32 -1.56 -3.18 -1.22
C GLU A 32 -1.22 -4.09 -0.02
N LYS A 33 -1.06 -3.52 1.19
CA LYS A 33 -0.90 -4.31 2.41
C LYS A 33 -2.13 -5.20 2.68
N TYR A 34 -3.35 -4.66 2.59
CA TYR A 34 -4.57 -5.47 2.77
C TYR A 34 -4.71 -6.52 1.68
N ARG A 35 -4.39 -6.17 0.43
CA ARG A 35 -4.41 -7.10 -0.69
C ARG A 35 -3.44 -8.26 -0.46
N TYR A 36 -2.23 -7.98 0.01
CA TYR A 36 -1.24 -8.99 0.35
C TYR A 36 -1.73 -9.90 1.48
N ILE A 37 -2.23 -9.32 2.58
CA ILE A 37 -2.77 -10.10 3.71
C ILE A 37 -3.91 -11.00 3.24
N PHE A 38 -4.83 -10.49 2.42
CA PHE A 38 -5.93 -11.27 1.86
C PHE A 38 -5.44 -12.44 1.01
N GLN A 39 -4.43 -12.23 0.17
CA GLN A 39 -3.83 -13.30 -0.63
C GLN A 39 -3.16 -14.38 0.24
N CYS A 40 -2.42 -13.98 1.27
CA CYS A 40 -1.84 -14.91 2.24
C CYS A 40 -2.92 -15.72 2.96
N ALA A 41 -3.99 -15.06 3.40
CA ALA A 41 -5.10 -15.71 4.08
C ALA A 41 -5.83 -16.72 3.17
N LYS A 42 -6.04 -16.36 1.91
CA LYS A 42 -6.63 -17.23 0.88
C LYS A 42 -5.75 -18.45 0.58
N ALA A 43 -4.43 -18.29 0.61
CA ALA A 43 -3.47 -19.38 0.41
C ALA A 43 -3.28 -20.24 1.67
N SER A 44 -3.66 -19.73 2.84
CA SER A 44 -3.56 -20.47 4.10
C SER A 44 -4.57 -21.62 4.12
N ARG A 45 -4.10 -22.80 4.52
CA ARG A 45 -4.96 -23.97 4.78
C ARG A 45 -5.68 -23.87 6.13
N ASP A 46 -5.15 -23.04 7.03
CA ASP A 46 -5.70 -22.74 8.34
C ASP A 46 -5.82 -21.23 8.49
N PHE A 47 -6.99 -20.71 8.12
CA PHE A 47 -7.29 -19.29 8.15
C PHE A 47 -7.30 -18.74 9.58
N GLU A 48 -7.73 -19.54 10.56
CA GLU A 48 -7.84 -19.09 11.95
C GLU A 48 -6.46 -18.92 12.59
N ALA A 49 -5.53 -19.84 12.33
CA ALA A 49 -4.14 -19.69 12.74
C ALA A 49 -3.47 -18.47 12.08
N PHE A 50 -3.77 -18.22 10.80
CA PHE A 50 -3.25 -17.03 10.09
C PHE A 50 -3.76 -15.73 10.71
N MET A 51 -5.05 -15.63 11.02
CA MET A 51 -5.64 -14.43 11.62
C MET A 51 -5.07 -14.12 13.01
N LYS A 52 -4.68 -15.14 13.80
CA LYS A 52 -4.02 -14.94 15.10
C LYS A 52 -2.62 -14.34 14.99
N LEU A 53 -1.96 -14.44 13.83
CA LEU A 53 -0.62 -13.88 13.56
C LEU A 53 -0.67 -12.52 12.87
N ALA A 54 -1.80 -12.18 12.24
CA ALA A 54 -1.98 -10.94 11.49
C ALA A 54 -2.44 -9.74 12.36
N ILE A 55 -2.75 -9.99 13.64
CA ILE A 55 -3.20 -9.01 14.65
C ILE A 55 -2.03 -8.57 15.51
#